data_AF-A0A317NFU5-F1
#
_entry.id   AF-A0A317NFU5-F1
#
_cell.length_a   1.000
_cell.length_b   1.000
_cell.length_c   1.000
_cell.angle_alpha   90.00
_cell.angle_beta   90.00
_cell.angle_gamma   90.00
#
_symmetry.space_group_name_H-M   'P 1'
#
loop_
_entity.id
_entity.type
_entity.pdbx_description
1 polymer ?
#
loop_
_entity_poly.entity_id
_entity_poly.type
_entity_poly.pdbx_seq_one_letter_code
_entity_poly.pdbx_strand_id
1 'polypeptide(L)'
;MNEGAKVIRLDVNVEARQRPAARRWPEQPTPATPVTSLSDRRPGIPAKPPKTLGDIVRDAVADQIENAAEFARRRLTGDYQIDEFGYDEHLLESLILPALRPLSDYWFRVEVAGIENIPAAGGALIVANHAGTVPLDGLMLQLAIHDKHPQHRALRLLAADLIFELPMLGALARKAGHTLACHPDAERLLRSGQIAGVFPEGFKGVGKNYADRYKLQRFGRGGFVSAAVRTGVPIIPCSIVGSEEIYPKLADIKPLARLLGLPYFPVTPLFPHLGPLGAIPMPSKWYIEFGEPISTSAFEPEDADDPMTMFEVTDQVRETIQQTLYKLLAKRRNTVLG
;
A
#
# COMPACT_ATOMS: atom_id res chain seq x y z
N MET A 1 53.49 34.57 1.68
CA MET A 1 52.27 35.01 2.39
C MET A 1 51.33 33.81 2.42
N ASN A 2 51.27 33.09 3.54
CA ASN A 2 50.37 31.96 3.76
C ASN A 2 49.56 32.24 5.02
N GLU A 3 48.23 32.23 4.91
CA GLU A 3 47.28 32.41 6.02
C GLU A 3 47.31 31.20 6.96
N GLY A 4 47.31 31.50 8.26
CA GLY A 4 47.49 30.54 9.34
C GLY A 4 46.20 29.86 9.79
N ALA A 5 46.32 28.57 10.11
CA ALA A 5 45.32 27.78 10.80
C ALA A 5 45.11 28.29 12.25
N LYS A 6 43.86 28.43 12.66
CA LYS A 6 43.45 28.78 14.04
C LYS A 6 43.42 27.53 14.91
N VAL A 7 44.31 27.46 15.90
CA VAL A 7 44.33 26.45 16.96
C VAL A 7 43.46 26.91 18.12
N ILE A 8 42.48 26.10 18.53
CA ILE A 8 41.68 26.32 19.75
C ILE A 8 42.41 25.68 20.94
N ARG A 9 42.77 26.46 21.96
CA ARG A 9 43.28 25.94 23.24
C ARG A 9 42.10 25.52 24.13
N LEU A 10 42.16 24.30 24.65
CA LEU A 10 41.31 23.81 25.72
C LEU A 10 41.96 24.17 27.07
N ASP A 11 41.35 25.09 27.82
CA ASP A 11 41.70 25.30 29.23
C ASP A 11 41.08 24.18 30.07
N VAL A 12 41.95 23.37 30.69
CA VAL A 12 41.56 22.31 31.63
C VAL A 12 41.77 22.86 33.04
N ASN A 13 40.71 23.39 33.66
CA ASN A 13 40.73 23.76 35.07
C ASN A 13 39.99 22.68 35.88
N VAL A 14 40.75 21.77 36.50
CA VAL A 14 40.21 20.70 37.35
C VAL A 14 40.09 21.21 38.77
N GLU A 15 38.93 21.75 39.13
CA GLU A 15 38.57 21.95 40.54
C GLU A 15 38.10 20.62 41.15
N ALA A 16 38.82 20.17 42.17
CA ALA A 16 38.53 18.97 42.92
C ALA A 16 37.20 19.13 43.70
N ARG A 17 36.15 18.43 43.26
CA ARG A 17 34.90 18.28 44.01
C ARG A 17 35.15 17.54 45.33
N GLN A 18 34.81 18.19 46.44
CA GLN A 18 34.85 17.63 47.80
C GLN A 18 33.87 16.43 47.91
N ARG A 19 34.33 15.35 48.55
CA ARG A 19 33.53 14.15 48.86
C ARG A 19 32.46 14.48 49.91
N PRO A 20 31.20 14.02 49.77
CA PRO A 20 30.20 14.16 50.83
C PRO A 20 30.55 13.25 52.02
N ALA A 21 30.27 13.76 53.23
CA ALA A 21 30.47 13.05 54.50
C ALA A 21 29.60 11.77 54.60
N ALA A 22 30.13 10.77 55.30
CA ALA A 22 29.44 9.52 55.58
C ALA A 22 28.17 9.78 56.42
N ARG A 23 27.02 9.27 55.94
CA ARG A 23 25.73 9.33 56.67
C ARG A 23 25.85 8.58 58.00
N ARG A 24 25.61 9.28 59.12
CA ARG A 24 25.32 8.66 60.42
C ARG A 24 23.86 8.20 60.45
N TRP A 25 23.62 6.96 60.87
CA TRP A 25 22.27 6.47 61.18
C TRP A 25 21.81 7.00 62.54
N PRO A 26 20.54 7.43 62.68
CA PRO A 26 19.98 7.84 63.97
C PRO A 26 19.74 6.63 64.89
N GLU A 27 20.16 6.74 66.15
CA GLU A 27 20.17 5.68 67.17
C GLU A 27 18.83 5.48 67.92
N GLN A 28 17.69 6.00 67.44
CA GLN A 28 16.40 5.79 68.12
C GLN A 28 15.28 5.39 67.16
N PRO A 29 14.51 4.32 67.45
CA PRO A 29 13.34 3.95 66.65
C PRO A 29 12.17 4.89 66.95
N THR A 30 11.77 5.69 65.96
CA THR A 30 10.46 6.37 65.94
C THR A 30 9.33 5.33 65.87
N PRO A 31 8.16 5.55 66.52
CA PRO A 31 7.06 4.60 66.48
C PRO A 31 6.56 4.40 65.05
N ALA A 32 6.41 3.14 64.63
CA ALA A 32 5.88 2.81 63.32
C ALA A 32 4.43 3.26 63.19
N THR A 33 4.16 4.22 62.31
CA THR A 33 2.82 4.49 61.80
C THR A 33 2.39 3.32 60.91
N PRO A 34 1.10 2.93 60.91
CA PRO A 34 0.62 1.85 60.05
C PRO A 34 0.82 2.26 58.60
N VAL A 35 1.53 1.42 57.85
CA VAL A 35 1.72 1.59 56.40
C VAL A 35 0.37 1.30 55.73
N THR A 36 -0.44 2.32 55.50
CA THR A 36 -1.54 2.26 54.55
C THR A 36 -0.97 2.12 53.15
N SER A 37 -1.47 1.17 52.37
CA SER A 37 -0.94 0.86 51.04
C SER A 37 -0.94 2.10 50.13
N LEU A 38 -0.01 2.13 49.18
CA LEU A 38 0.14 3.16 48.14
C LEU A 38 -1.08 3.32 47.20
N SER A 39 -2.22 2.73 47.56
CA SER A 39 -3.50 2.78 46.85
C SER A 39 -4.28 4.07 47.13
N ASP A 40 -4.05 4.74 48.27
CA ASP A 40 -4.99 5.75 48.81
C ASP A 40 -4.66 7.21 48.45
N ARG A 41 -3.78 7.48 47.48
CA ARG A 41 -3.42 8.87 47.10
C ARG A 41 -3.35 9.14 45.59
N ARG A 42 -4.34 8.68 44.83
CA ARG A 42 -4.68 9.30 43.54
C ARG A 42 -6.11 9.85 43.61
N PRO A 43 -6.35 11.14 43.27
CA PRO A 43 -7.69 11.59 42.93
C PRO A 43 -8.18 10.68 41.80
N GLY A 44 -9.27 9.95 42.08
CA GLY A 44 -9.79 8.92 41.19
C GLY A 44 -10.20 9.52 39.86
N ILE A 45 -9.40 9.29 38.81
CA ILE A 45 -9.97 9.17 37.47
C ILE A 45 -10.86 7.92 37.58
N PRO A 46 -12.20 8.03 37.46
CA PRO A 46 -13.05 6.85 37.53
C PRO A 46 -12.55 5.89 36.45
N ALA A 47 -12.09 4.71 36.88
CA ALA A 47 -11.78 3.63 35.95
C ALA A 47 -13.05 3.39 35.15
N LYS A 48 -13.01 3.65 33.83
CA LYS A 48 -14.16 3.35 32.97
C LYS A 48 -14.50 1.88 33.22
N PRO A 49 -15.76 1.56 33.55
CA PRO A 49 -16.16 0.18 33.80
C PRO A 49 -15.77 -0.67 32.59
N PRO A 50 -15.36 -1.94 32.80
CA PRO A 50 -15.06 -2.83 31.69
C PRO A 50 -16.30 -2.89 30.79
N LYS A 51 -16.13 -2.47 29.53
CA LYS A 51 -17.22 -2.48 28.55
C LYS A 51 -17.74 -3.91 28.40
N THR A 52 -19.05 -4.08 28.51
CA THR A 52 -19.67 -5.37 28.22
C THR A 52 -19.64 -5.62 26.71
N LEU A 53 -19.81 -6.87 26.27
CA LEU A 53 -19.98 -7.19 24.85
C LEU A 53 -21.13 -6.37 24.22
N GLY A 54 -22.18 -6.07 24.99
CA GLY A 54 -23.28 -5.21 24.54
C GLY A 54 -22.87 -3.76 24.33
N ASP A 55 -22.01 -3.21 25.19
CA ASP A 55 -21.47 -1.86 25.03
C ASP A 55 -20.53 -1.77 23.82
N ILE A 56 -19.71 -2.79 23.59
CA ILE A 56 -18.81 -2.86 22.42
C ILE A 56 -19.62 -2.89 21.11
N VAL A 57 -20.67 -3.71 21.05
CA VAL A 57 -21.55 -3.78 19.87
C VAL A 57 -22.31 -2.48 19.68
N ARG A 58 -22.82 -1.87 20.77
CA ARG A 58 -23.52 -0.59 20.71
C ARG A 58 -22.61 0.53 20.22
N ASP A 59 -21.40 0.61 20.75
CA ASP A 59 -20.40 1.62 20.36
C ASP A 59 -20.03 1.45 18.88
N ALA A 60 -19.78 0.21 18.41
CA ALA A 60 -19.49 -0.04 17.01
C ALA A 60 -20.64 0.36 16.07
N VAL A 61 -21.89 0.12 16.48
CA VAL A 61 -23.08 0.55 15.72
C VAL A 61 -23.24 2.07 15.76
N ALA A 62 -22.99 2.71 16.91
CA ALA A 62 -23.04 4.17 17.04
C ALA A 62 -21.97 4.84 16.15
N ASP A 63 -20.73 4.36 16.20
CA ASP A 63 -19.63 4.83 15.36
C ASP A 63 -19.98 4.68 13.86
N GLN A 64 -20.62 3.56 13.46
CA GLN A 64 -21.07 3.39 12.07
C GLN A 64 -22.16 4.39 11.67
N ILE A 65 -23.12 4.68 12.55
CA ILE A 65 -24.19 5.65 12.29
C ILE A 65 -23.62 7.06 12.19
N GLU A 66 -22.71 7.43 13.09
CA GLU A 66 -22.04 8.75 13.05
C GLU A 66 -21.24 8.93 11.77
N ASN A 67 -20.41 7.95 11.40
CA ASN A 67 -19.64 7.98 10.14
C ASN A 67 -20.56 8.07 8.91
N ALA A 68 -21.67 7.32 8.90
CA ALA A 68 -22.63 7.37 7.80
C ALA A 68 -23.37 8.71 7.72
N ALA A 69 -23.72 9.30 8.87
CA ALA A 69 -24.36 10.61 8.95
C ALA A 69 -23.41 11.74 8.53
N GLU A 70 -22.13 11.67 8.94
CA GLU A 70 -21.09 12.61 8.50
C GLU A 70 -20.87 12.50 6.99
N PHE A 71 -20.73 11.27 6.48
CA PHE A 71 -20.60 11.04 5.05
C PHE A 71 -21.78 11.63 4.27
N ALA A 72 -23.01 11.33 4.70
CA ALA A 72 -24.22 11.86 4.08
C ALA A 72 -24.29 13.38 4.16
N ARG A 73 -23.94 13.98 5.30
CA ARG A 73 -23.89 15.43 5.50
C ARG A 73 -22.91 16.07 4.51
N ARG A 74 -21.66 15.61 4.46
CA ARG A 74 -20.64 16.15 3.54
C ARG A 74 -21.07 16.03 2.08
N ARG A 75 -21.72 14.91 1.73
CA ARG A 75 -22.26 14.70 0.39
C ARG A 75 -23.39 15.68 0.05
N LEU A 76 -24.29 15.94 1.00
CA LEU A 76 -25.40 16.88 0.86
C LEU A 76 -24.95 18.34 0.84
N THR A 77 -23.95 18.69 1.65
CA THR A 77 -23.41 20.06 1.73
C THR A 77 -22.45 20.38 0.59
N GLY A 78 -22.03 19.38 -0.20
CA GLY A 78 -21.00 19.57 -1.24
C GLY A 78 -19.60 19.77 -0.67
N ASP A 79 -19.38 19.44 0.61
CA ASP A 79 -18.11 19.64 1.30
C ASP A 79 -17.18 18.44 1.08
N TYR A 80 -16.82 18.23 -0.19
CA TYR A 80 -15.86 17.23 -0.65
C TYR A 80 -15.19 17.77 -1.92
N GLN A 81 -13.95 17.35 -2.17
CA GLN A 81 -13.20 17.76 -3.35
C GLN A 81 -13.13 16.60 -4.34
N ILE A 82 -13.23 16.93 -5.62
CA ILE A 82 -12.97 16.00 -6.73
C ILE A 82 -11.85 16.59 -7.58
N ASP A 83 -10.78 15.84 -7.77
CA ASP A 83 -9.67 16.28 -8.63
C ASP A 83 -10.01 16.20 -10.12
N GLU A 84 -9.09 16.66 -10.97
CA GLU A 84 -9.27 16.64 -12.43
C GLU A 84 -9.43 15.23 -13.04
N PHE A 85 -8.99 14.18 -12.34
CA PHE A 85 -9.11 12.78 -12.75
C PHE A 85 -10.38 12.11 -12.20
N GLY A 86 -11.14 12.81 -11.36
CA GLY A 86 -12.38 12.34 -10.76
C GLY A 86 -12.21 11.72 -9.37
N TYR A 87 -11.04 11.82 -8.75
CA TYR A 87 -10.76 11.29 -7.42
C TYR A 87 -11.56 12.00 -6.34
N ASP A 88 -12.34 11.22 -5.60
CA ASP A 88 -13.13 11.66 -4.47
C ASP A 88 -12.50 11.06 -3.21
N GLU A 89 -11.60 11.81 -2.59
CA GLU A 89 -10.86 11.40 -1.39
C GLU A 89 -11.80 10.99 -0.25
N HIS A 90 -12.84 11.80 -0.04
CA HIS A 90 -13.84 11.53 0.99
C HIS A 90 -14.57 10.21 0.75
N LEU A 91 -14.94 9.89 -0.50
CA LEU A 91 -15.53 8.60 -0.85
C LEU A 91 -14.54 7.44 -0.68
N LEU A 92 -13.27 7.63 -1.09
CA LEU A 92 -12.23 6.62 -0.95
C LEU A 92 -12.06 6.24 0.53
N GLU A 93 -11.84 7.24 1.40
CA GLU A 93 -11.56 7.03 2.82
C GLU A 93 -12.77 6.56 3.63
N SER A 94 -13.97 7.04 3.29
CA SER A 94 -15.17 6.77 4.09
C SER A 94 -15.88 5.47 3.72
N LEU A 95 -15.74 5.00 2.47
CA LEU A 95 -16.48 3.82 1.99
C LEU A 95 -15.56 2.74 1.38
N ILE A 96 -14.69 3.11 0.44
CA ILE A 96 -13.94 2.11 -0.34
C ILE A 96 -12.89 1.42 0.53
N LEU A 97 -11.97 2.17 1.14
CA LEU A 97 -10.91 1.59 1.96
C LEU A 97 -11.43 0.83 3.18
N PRO A 98 -12.42 1.34 3.96
CA PRO A 98 -13.03 0.58 5.04
C PRO A 98 -13.64 -0.76 4.59
N ALA A 99 -14.25 -0.81 3.41
CA ALA A 99 -14.80 -2.05 2.87
C ALA A 99 -13.71 -3.06 2.47
N LEU A 100 -12.52 -2.59 2.10
CA LEU A 100 -11.38 -3.44 1.72
C LEU A 100 -10.59 -3.97 2.93
N ARG A 101 -10.59 -3.25 4.07
CA ARG A 101 -9.82 -3.63 5.27
C ARG A 101 -10.12 -5.05 5.80
N PRO A 102 -11.38 -5.49 5.95
CA PRO A 102 -11.64 -6.86 6.41
C PRO A 102 -11.09 -7.93 5.46
N LEU A 103 -11.13 -7.65 4.16
CA LEU A 103 -10.58 -8.52 3.13
C LEU A 103 -9.05 -8.57 3.25
N SER A 104 -8.40 -7.42 3.42
CA SER A 104 -6.96 -7.32 3.66
C SER A 104 -6.54 -8.02 4.95
N ASP A 105 -7.15 -7.71 6.08
CA ASP A 105 -6.62 -8.04 7.40
C ASP A 105 -6.95 -9.48 7.81
N TYR A 106 -8.14 -9.97 7.46
CA TYR A 106 -8.62 -11.28 7.90
C TYR A 106 -8.62 -12.32 6.78
N TRP A 107 -9.05 -11.94 5.57
CA TRP A 107 -9.21 -12.91 4.48
C TRP A 107 -7.88 -13.19 3.77
N PHE A 108 -7.17 -12.12 3.39
CA PHE A 108 -5.88 -12.16 2.72
C PHE A 108 -4.68 -12.03 3.66
N ARG A 109 -4.90 -11.52 4.88
CA ARG A 109 -3.87 -11.29 5.90
C ARG A 109 -2.65 -10.57 5.31
N VAL A 110 -2.87 -9.48 4.59
CA VAL A 110 -1.83 -8.76 3.84
C VAL A 110 -0.73 -8.28 4.78
N GLU A 111 0.51 -8.64 4.48
CA GLU A 111 1.71 -8.08 5.09
C GLU A 111 2.42 -7.15 4.12
N VAL A 112 2.85 -5.99 4.62
CA VAL A 112 3.48 -4.94 3.82
C VAL A 112 4.90 -4.71 4.33
N ALA A 113 5.87 -4.63 3.42
CA ALA A 113 7.26 -4.32 3.71
C ALA A 113 7.82 -3.30 2.72
N GLY A 114 8.82 -2.52 3.13
CA GLY A 114 9.50 -1.54 2.28
C GLY A 114 8.69 -0.27 1.99
N ILE A 115 7.63 0.01 2.77
CA ILE A 115 6.78 1.18 2.56
C ILE A 115 7.57 2.49 2.63
N GLU A 116 8.66 2.50 3.39
CA GLU A 116 9.63 3.57 3.52
C GLU A 116 10.36 3.94 2.22
N ASN A 117 10.34 3.06 1.21
CA ASN A 117 10.91 3.33 -0.11
C ASN A 117 10.03 4.29 -0.93
N ILE A 118 8.75 4.46 -0.55
CA ILE A 118 7.86 5.43 -1.18
C ILE A 118 8.17 6.83 -0.62
N PRO A 119 8.39 7.84 -1.49
CA PRO A 119 8.76 9.17 -1.02
C PRO A 119 7.59 9.85 -0.30
N ALA A 120 7.90 10.53 0.82
CA ALA A 120 6.93 11.27 1.62
C ALA A 120 6.18 12.35 0.83
N ALA A 121 6.85 12.99 -0.12
CA ALA A 121 6.33 14.03 -1.00
C ALA A 121 6.89 13.87 -2.42
N GLY A 122 6.23 14.47 -3.40
CA GLY A 122 6.58 14.31 -4.82
C GLY A 122 6.04 13.03 -5.43
N GLY A 123 6.20 12.90 -6.75
CA GLY A 123 5.65 11.79 -7.52
C GLY A 123 6.51 10.54 -7.44
N ALA A 124 5.89 9.38 -7.63
CA ALA A 124 6.57 8.09 -7.74
C ALA A 124 5.75 7.15 -8.62
N LEU A 125 6.42 6.28 -9.37
CA LEU A 125 5.77 5.25 -10.17
C LEU A 125 5.96 3.88 -9.53
N ILE A 126 4.88 3.31 -8.98
CA ILE A 126 4.87 1.95 -8.47
C ILE A 126 4.66 0.99 -9.64
N VAL A 127 5.57 0.03 -9.80
CA VAL A 127 5.50 -0.97 -10.87
C VAL A 127 5.35 -2.34 -10.25
N ALA A 128 4.20 -2.98 -10.46
CA ALA A 128 3.87 -4.24 -9.81
C ALA A 128 3.59 -5.39 -10.80
N ASN A 129 3.79 -6.63 -10.33
CA ASN A 129 3.27 -7.82 -11.02
C ASN A 129 1.75 -7.84 -10.99
N HIS A 130 1.12 -8.36 -12.05
CA HIS A 130 -0.33 -8.42 -12.18
C HIS A 130 -0.85 -9.85 -12.17
N ALA A 131 -1.97 -10.07 -11.47
CA ALA A 131 -2.34 -11.40 -11.08
C ALA A 131 -3.83 -11.56 -10.75
N GLY A 132 -4.25 -12.81 -10.70
CA GLY A 132 -5.40 -13.19 -9.92
C GLY A 132 -6.73 -13.12 -10.63
N THR A 133 -6.84 -13.16 -11.96
CA THR A 133 -8.11 -13.24 -12.74
C THR A 133 -9.08 -12.05 -12.60
N VAL A 134 -9.09 -11.39 -11.45
CA VAL A 134 -9.80 -10.17 -11.12
C VAL A 134 -8.77 -9.28 -10.43
N PRO A 135 -8.65 -8.00 -10.81
CA PRO A 135 -7.56 -7.12 -10.37
C PRO A 135 -7.72 -6.62 -8.92
N LEU A 136 -7.91 -7.53 -7.96
CA LEU A 136 -7.94 -7.21 -6.52
C LEU A 136 -6.56 -6.82 -6.00
N ASP A 137 -5.49 -7.21 -6.69
CA ASP A 137 -4.12 -6.81 -6.41
C ASP A 137 -3.94 -5.29 -6.43
N GLY A 138 -4.51 -4.60 -7.42
CA GLY A 138 -4.53 -3.13 -7.48
C GLY A 138 -5.22 -2.49 -6.27
N LEU A 139 -6.35 -3.03 -5.83
CA LEU A 139 -7.10 -2.50 -4.68
C LEU A 139 -6.36 -2.73 -3.36
N MET A 140 -5.76 -3.91 -3.18
CA MET A 140 -4.94 -4.20 -2.00
C MET A 140 -3.66 -3.38 -1.99
N LEU A 141 -3.07 -3.10 -3.16
CA LEU A 141 -1.93 -2.21 -3.28
C LEU A 141 -2.30 -0.76 -2.90
N GLN A 142 -3.46 -0.27 -3.35
CA GLN A 142 -3.96 1.05 -2.97
C GLN A 142 -4.18 1.15 -1.46
N LEU A 143 -4.84 0.15 -0.86
CA LEU A 143 -5.05 0.10 0.58
C LEU A 143 -3.71 0.02 1.35
N ALA A 144 -2.77 -0.80 0.89
CA ALA A 144 -1.46 -0.96 1.51
C ALA A 144 -0.68 0.35 1.54
N ILE A 145 -0.66 1.11 0.44
CA ILE A 145 0.02 2.42 0.42
C ILE A 145 -0.69 3.39 1.35
N HIS A 146 -2.01 3.52 1.26
CA HIS A 146 -2.75 4.46 2.09
C HIS A 146 -2.61 4.17 3.60
N ASP A 147 -2.79 2.92 4.02
CA ASP A 147 -2.85 2.58 5.46
C ASP A 147 -1.46 2.42 6.08
N LYS A 148 -0.41 2.13 5.30
CA LYS A 148 0.95 1.90 5.83
C LYS A 148 1.90 3.07 5.63
N HIS A 149 1.65 3.94 4.65
CA HIS A 149 2.51 5.10 4.42
C HIS A 149 2.22 6.20 5.46
N PRO A 150 3.23 6.81 6.11
CA PRO A 150 3.00 7.77 7.19
C PRO A 150 2.16 9.00 6.80
N GLN A 151 2.22 9.40 5.53
CA GLN A 151 1.45 10.52 4.98
C GLN A 151 0.13 10.08 4.30
N HIS A 152 -0.33 8.84 4.50
CA HIS A 152 -1.57 8.30 3.92
C HIS A 152 -1.72 8.57 2.41
N ARG A 153 -0.63 8.40 1.66
CA ARG A 153 -0.59 8.77 0.25
C ARG A 153 -1.58 7.92 -0.56
N ALA A 154 -2.32 8.56 -1.46
CA ALA A 154 -3.24 7.87 -2.35
C ALA A 154 -2.52 7.31 -3.59
N LEU A 155 -2.74 6.03 -3.87
CA LEU A 155 -2.30 5.39 -5.12
C LEU A 155 -3.30 5.65 -6.25
N ARG A 156 -2.81 6.12 -7.39
CA ARG A 156 -3.58 6.33 -8.62
C ARG A 156 -3.21 5.28 -9.66
N LEU A 157 -4.05 4.26 -9.83
CA LEU A 157 -3.77 3.20 -10.80
C LEU A 157 -4.01 3.66 -12.24
N LEU A 158 -3.08 3.28 -13.11
CA LEU A 158 -3.18 3.37 -14.55
C LEU A 158 -3.86 2.09 -15.06
N ALA A 159 -5.16 2.17 -15.33
CA ALA A 159 -6.01 1.04 -15.68
C ALA A 159 -6.36 1.00 -17.18
N ALA A 160 -6.65 -0.19 -17.68
CA ALA A 160 -7.07 -0.39 -19.06
C ALA A 160 -8.47 0.20 -19.34
N ASP A 161 -8.71 0.63 -20.58
CA ASP A 161 -9.96 1.24 -21.05
C ASP A 161 -11.21 0.42 -20.66
N LEU A 162 -11.11 -0.92 -20.76
CA LEU A 162 -12.19 -1.85 -20.38
C LEU A 162 -12.76 -1.61 -18.98
N ILE A 163 -11.93 -1.21 -18.00
CA ILE A 163 -12.40 -0.93 -16.64
C ILE A 163 -13.36 0.27 -16.62
N PHE A 164 -13.10 1.27 -17.47
CA PHE A 164 -13.89 2.49 -17.54
C PHE A 164 -15.13 2.37 -18.43
N GLU A 165 -15.14 1.38 -19.32
CA GLU A 165 -16.31 1.04 -20.14
C GLU A 165 -17.37 0.24 -19.36
N LEU A 166 -17.00 -0.41 -18.26
CA LEU A 166 -17.91 -1.20 -17.44
C LEU A 166 -18.83 -0.28 -16.60
N PRO A 167 -20.17 -0.41 -16.71
CA PRO A 167 -21.11 0.37 -15.93
C PRO A 167 -20.87 0.23 -14.42
N MET A 168 -21.03 1.33 -13.68
CA MET A 168 -20.76 1.46 -12.24
C MET A 168 -19.28 1.29 -11.85
N LEU A 169 -18.61 0.24 -12.33
CA LEU A 169 -17.19 -0.02 -12.03
C LEU A 169 -16.30 1.11 -12.56
N GLY A 170 -16.51 1.58 -13.78
CA GLY A 170 -15.73 2.68 -14.34
C GLY A 170 -15.89 3.99 -13.56
N ALA A 171 -17.12 4.29 -13.11
CA ALA A 171 -17.40 5.45 -12.28
C ALA A 171 -16.76 5.32 -10.89
N LEU A 172 -16.81 4.12 -10.29
CA LEU A 172 -16.17 3.85 -9.00
C LEU A 172 -14.64 3.91 -9.11
N ALA A 173 -14.06 3.38 -10.19
CA ALA A 173 -12.63 3.42 -10.44
C ALA A 173 -12.11 4.85 -10.57
N ARG A 174 -12.81 5.73 -11.33
CA ARG A 174 -12.47 7.16 -11.39
C ARG A 174 -12.54 7.83 -10.02
N LYS A 175 -13.60 7.55 -9.27
CA LYS A 175 -13.78 8.09 -7.92
C LYS A 175 -12.74 7.58 -6.92
N ALA A 176 -12.27 6.36 -7.08
CA ALA A 176 -11.12 5.82 -6.34
C ALA A 176 -9.77 6.42 -6.80
N GLY A 177 -9.78 7.31 -7.80
CA GLY A 177 -8.64 8.06 -8.30
C GLY A 177 -7.85 7.37 -9.40
N HIS A 178 -8.37 6.30 -9.99
CA HIS A 178 -7.74 5.60 -11.10
C HIS A 178 -8.01 6.31 -12.43
N THR A 179 -7.05 6.27 -13.35
CA THR A 179 -7.17 6.86 -14.69
C THR A 179 -6.73 5.89 -15.78
N LEU A 180 -6.92 6.29 -17.04
CA LEU A 180 -6.52 5.50 -18.20
C LEU A 180 -5.00 5.30 -18.24
N ALA A 181 -4.59 4.11 -18.68
CA ALA A 181 -3.20 3.77 -18.90
C ALA A 181 -2.65 4.41 -20.19
N CYS A 182 -2.51 5.74 -20.19
CA CYS A 182 -1.92 6.51 -21.27
C CYS A 182 -0.82 7.46 -20.77
N HIS A 183 0.15 7.76 -21.64
CA HIS A 183 1.33 8.57 -21.26
C HIS A 183 0.96 9.98 -20.74
N PRO A 184 0.05 10.75 -21.40
CA PRO A 184 -0.25 12.11 -20.93
C PRO A 184 -0.83 12.14 -19.51
N ASP A 185 -1.73 11.22 -19.17
CA ASP A 185 -2.33 11.15 -17.84
C ASP A 185 -1.33 10.66 -16.79
N ALA A 186 -0.50 9.66 -17.13
CA ALA A 186 0.57 9.19 -16.27
C ALA A 186 1.56 10.33 -15.95
N GLU A 187 2.03 11.05 -16.96
CA GLU A 187 2.95 12.16 -16.75
C GLU A 187 2.33 13.29 -15.94
N ARG A 188 1.05 13.63 -16.18
CA ARG A 188 0.36 14.69 -15.42
C ARG A 188 0.19 14.31 -13.94
N LEU A 189 -0.16 13.06 -13.64
CA LEU A 189 -0.19 12.54 -12.26
C LEU A 189 1.19 12.62 -11.59
N LEU A 190 2.23 12.15 -12.28
CA LEU A 190 3.58 12.12 -11.72
C LEU A 190 4.13 13.53 -11.48
N ARG A 191 3.94 14.47 -12.42
CA ARG A 191 4.36 15.87 -12.28
C ARG A 191 3.59 16.62 -11.19
N SER A 192 2.33 16.26 -10.93
CA SER A 192 1.54 16.82 -9.81
C SER A 192 1.88 16.22 -8.45
N GLY A 193 2.95 15.41 -8.37
CA GLY A 193 3.43 14.85 -7.12
C GLY A 193 2.59 13.68 -6.60
N GLN A 194 1.81 13.02 -7.45
CA GLN A 194 0.98 11.88 -7.07
C GLN A 194 1.76 10.56 -7.22
N ILE A 195 1.33 9.53 -6.48
CA ILE A 195 1.81 8.17 -6.67
C ILE A 195 0.97 7.51 -7.76
N ALA A 196 1.59 7.18 -8.88
CA ALA A 196 0.95 6.40 -9.93
C ALA A 196 1.31 4.92 -9.79
N GLY A 197 0.38 4.02 -10.10
CA GLY A 197 0.61 2.58 -10.08
C GLY A 197 0.34 1.95 -11.44
N VAL A 198 1.22 1.06 -11.89
CA VAL A 198 1.08 0.36 -13.16
C VAL A 198 1.41 -1.11 -13.02
N PHE A 199 0.73 -1.90 -13.85
CA PHE A 199 0.85 -3.35 -13.96
C PHE A 199 1.31 -3.71 -15.38
N PRO A 200 2.63 -3.69 -15.70
CA PRO A 200 3.10 -3.72 -17.09
C PRO A 200 2.84 -5.03 -17.85
N GLU A 201 2.49 -6.11 -17.14
CA GLU A 201 2.02 -7.37 -17.75
C GLU A 201 0.64 -7.23 -18.43
N GLY A 202 -0.16 -6.25 -17.99
CA GLY A 202 -1.52 -6.01 -18.44
C GLY A 202 -2.39 -7.28 -18.38
N PHE A 203 -3.24 -7.47 -19.40
CA PHE A 203 -4.12 -8.63 -19.48
C PHE A 203 -3.40 -9.99 -19.52
N LYS A 204 -2.12 -10.03 -19.94
CA LYS A 204 -1.34 -11.27 -19.96
C LYS A 204 -0.98 -11.73 -18.55
N GLY A 205 -0.72 -10.80 -17.64
CA GLY A 205 -0.43 -11.11 -16.23
C GLY A 205 -1.70 -11.56 -15.51
N VAL A 206 -2.73 -10.71 -15.43
CA VAL A 206 -3.97 -11.00 -14.69
C VAL A 206 -4.68 -12.27 -15.19
N GLY A 207 -4.63 -12.54 -16.51
CA GLY A 207 -5.27 -13.68 -17.14
C GLY A 207 -4.42 -14.95 -17.21
N LYS A 208 -3.25 -15.00 -16.57
CA LYS A 208 -2.35 -16.16 -16.63
C LYS A 208 -2.97 -17.40 -15.97
N ASN A 209 -2.55 -18.57 -16.44
CA ASN A 209 -2.97 -19.83 -15.84
C ASN A 209 -2.22 -20.06 -14.52
N TYR A 210 -2.85 -20.77 -13.59
CA TYR A 210 -2.29 -21.06 -12.27
C TYR A 210 -0.98 -21.86 -12.31
N ALA A 211 -0.75 -22.63 -13.39
CA ALA A 211 0.50 -23.35 -13.63
C ALA A 211 1.69 -22.39 -13.86
N ASP A 212 1.42 -21.20 -14.38
CA ASP A 212 2.40 -20.15 -14.68
C ASP A 212 2.54 -19.12 -13.55
N ARG A 213 1.96 -19.42 -12.38
CA ARG A 213 1.91 -18.44 -11.31
C ARG A 213 3.28 -18.02 -10.83
N TYR A 214 3.40 -16.75 -10.46
CA TYR A 214 4.65 -16.10 -10.03
C TYR A 214 5.78 -16.08 -11.06
N LYS A 215 5.45 -16.37 -12.32
CA LYS A 215 6.33 -16.13 -13.45
C LYS A 215 5.82 -14.88 -14.17
N LEU A 216 6.59 -13.80 -14.08
CA LEU A 216 6.25 -12.56 -14.76
C LEU A 216 6.15 -12.80 -16.25
N GLN A 217 5.06 -12.30 -16.83
CA GLN A 217 4.95 -12.16 -18.26
C GLN A 217 5.85 -11.03 -18.74
N ARG A 218 6.16 -11.04 -20.03
CA ARG A 218 6.95 -9.97 -20.64
C ARG A 218 6.23 -8.63 -20.46
N PHE A 219 6.94 -7.64 -19.96
CA PHE A 219 6.46 -6.27 -19.87
C PHE A 219 6.30 -5.65 -21.26
N GLY A 220 5.49 -4.59 -21.36
CA GLY A 220 5.30 -3.84 -22.60
C GLY A 220 6.58 -3.18 -23.12
N ARG A 221 6.43 -2.25 -24.07
CA ARG A 221 7.55 -1.57 -24.75
C ARG A 221 8.21 -0.45 -23.91
N GLY A 222 8.18 -0.55 -22.58
CA GLY A 222 8.80 0.44 -21.69
C GLY A 222 8.11 1.82 -21.59
N GLY A 223 6.85 1.96 -22.04
CA GLY A 223 6.13 3.24 -21.94
C GLY A 223 6.00 3.79 -20.52
N PHE A 224 5.87 2.91 -19.52
CA PHE A 224 5.86 3.32 -18.11
C PHE A 224 7.22 3.87 -17.65
N VAL A 225 8.33 3.32 -18.17
CA VAL A 225 9.68 3.84 -17.91
C VAL A 225 9.83 5.22 -18.57
N SER A 226 9.40 5.36 -19.82
CA SER A 226 9.42 6.65 -20.53
C SER A 226 8.68 7.73 -19.74
N ALA A 227 7.50 7.42 -19.20
CA ALA A 227 6.76 8.35 -18.34
C ALA A 227 7.53 8.72 -17.06
N ALA A 228 8.18 7.76 -16.41
CA ALA A 228 8.97 8.03 -15.21
C ALA A 228 10.21 8.90 -15.52
N VAL A 229 10.92 8.61 -16.61
CA VAL A 229 12.09 9.36 -17.07
C VAL A 229 11.70 10.80 -17.44
N ARG A 230 10.66 10.99 -18.25
CA ARG A 230 10.18 12.33 -18.64
C ARG A 230 9.77 13.21 -17.46
N THR A 231 9.34 12.59 -16.37
CA THR A 231 8.89 13.29 -15.16
C THR A 231 9.94 13.33 -14.05
N GLY A 232 11.06 12.65 -14.22
CA GLY A 232 12.15 12.59 -13.23
C GLY A 232 11.74 11.93 -11.91
N VAL A 233 10.68 11.14 -11.90
CA VAL A 233 10.19 10.45 -10.69
C VAL A 233 10.84 9.08 -10.54
N PRO A 234 11.09 8.60 -9.31
CA PRO A 234 11.61 7.27 -9.10
C PRO A 234 10.60 6.18 -9.51
N ILE A 235 11.13 5.07 -10.02
CA ILE A 235 10.37 3.84 -10.21
C ILE A 235 10.56 2.97 -8.97
N ILE A 236 9.47 2.52 -8.36
CA ILE A 236 9.49 1.64 -7.19
C ILE A 236 8.96 0.27 -7.61
N PRO A 237 9.84 -0.74 -7.77
CA PRO A 237 9.42 -2.11 -8.02
C PRO A 237 8.59 -2.63 -6.86
N CYS A 238 7.46 -3.28 -7.13
CA CYS A 238 6.57 -3.82 -6.11
C CYS A 238 6.25 -5.28 -6.43
N SER A 239 6.41 -6.15 -5.44
CA SER A 239 6.12 -7.58 -5.55
C SER A 239 4.93 -7.96 -4.68
N ILE A 240 3.90 -8.51 -5.33
CA ILE A 240 2.67 -8.97 -4.73
C ILE A 240 2.63 -10.50 -4.82
N VAL A 241 2.75 -11.16 -3.66
CA VAL A 241 2.55 -12.60 -3.49
C VAL A 241 1.19 -12.82 -2.82
N GLY A 242 0.47 -13.88 -3.19
CA GLY A 242 -0.85 -14.20 -2.62
C GLY A 242 -2.01 -14.03 -3.60
N SER A 243 -1.92 -13.03 -4.47
CA SER A 243 -2.98 -12.65 -5.42
C SER A 243 -3.24 -13.70 -6.49
N GLU A 244 -2.25 -14.53 -6.83
CA GLU A 244 -2.41 -15.57 -7.85
C GLU A 244 -3.17 -16.81 -7.35
N GLU A 245 -3.41 -16.94 -6.04
CA GLU A 245 -4.15 -18.05 -5.45
C GLU A 245 -5.64 -17.80 -5.27
N ILE A 246 -6.11 -16.56 -5.35
CA ILE A 246 -7.52 -16.25 -5.04
C ILE A 246 -8.48 -16.88 -6.04
N TYR A 247 -8.05 -17.03 -7.29
CA TYR A 247 -8.78 -17.72 -8.36
C TYR A 247 -7.80 -18.55 -9.21
N PRO A 248 -7.55 -19.82 -8.87
CA PRO A 248 -6.67 -20.69 -9.64
C PRO A 248 -7.25 -20.94 -11.03
N LYS A 249 -6.87 -20.12 -12.01
CA LYS A 249 -7.33 -20.21 -13.38
C LYS A 249 -6.71 -21.44 -14.04
N LEU A 250 -7.55 -22.42 -14.37
CA LEU A 250 -7.16 -23.68 -15.01
C LEU A 250 -7.22 -23.58 -16.53
N ALA A 251 -8.23 -22.87 -17.05
CA ALA A 251 -8.45 -22.71 -18.49
C ALA A 251 -9.17 -21.40 -18.82
N ASP A 252 -9.32 -21.15 -20.12
CA ASP A 252 -10.05 -20.02 -20.69
C ASP A 252 -11.03 -20.48 -21.77
N ILE A 253 -12.29 -20.07 -21.66
CA ILE A 253 -13.33 -20.33 -22.67
C ILE A 253 -13.33 -19.19 -23.69
N LYS A 254 -12.38 -19.24 -24.64
CA LYS A 254 -12.18 -18.20 -25.67
C LYS A 254 -13.43 -17.79 -26.46
N PRO A 255 -14.34 -18.70 -26.85
CA PRO A 255 -15.57 -18.30 -27.56
C PRO A 255 -16.47 -17.42 -26.69
N LEU A 256 -16.59 -17.74 -25.40
CA LEU A 256 -17.42 -16.98 -24.47
C LEU A 256 -16.78 -15.64 -24.12
N ALA A 257 -15.45 -15.61 -23.96
CA ALA A 257 -14.70 -14.37 -23.79
C ALA A 257 -14.98 -13.39 -24.95
N ARG A 258 -14.88 -13.87 -26.19
CA ARG A 258 -15.16 -13.09 -27.40
C ARG A 258 -16.61 -12.61 -27.48
N LEU A 259 -17.57 -13.46 -27.11
CA LEU A 259 -18.99 -13.12 -27.10
C LEU A 259 -19.29 -11.97 -26.11
N LEU A 260 -18.60 -11.96 -24.96
CA LEU A 260 -18.79 -10.99 -23.89
C LEU A 260 -17.89 -9.75 -24.01
N GLY A 261 -17.01 -9.68 -25.02
CA GLY A 261 -16.03 -8.59 -25.14
C GLY A 261 -14.95 -8.59 -24.05
N LEU A 262 -14.69 -9.75 -23.43
CA LEU A 262 -13.71 -9.89 -22.35
C LEU A 262 -12.37 -10.44 -22.87
N PRO A 263 -11.24 -10.08 -22.21
CA PRO A 263 -9.92 -10.57 -22.62
C PRO A 263 -9.76 -12.09 -22.44
N TYR A 264 -10.49 -12.67 -21.48
CA TYR A 264 -10.58 -14.10 -21.22
C TYR A 264 -11.87 -14.39 -20.43
N PHE A 265 -12.31 -15.64 -20.45
CA PHE A 265 -13.38 -16.16 -19.60
C PHE A 265 -12.80 -17.28 -18.73
N PRO A 266 -12.59 -17.04 -17.43
CA PRO A 266 -11.84 -17.95 -16.60
C PRO A 266 -12.63 -19.23 -16.27
N VAL A 267 -11.92 -20.35 -16.24
CA VAL A 267 -12.38 -21.59 -15.60
C VAL A 267 -11.49 -21.82 -14.39
N THR A 268 -12.10 -21.86 -13.21
CA THR A 268 -11.45 -22.14 -11.93
C THR A 268 -12.12 -23.38 -11.30
N PRO A 269 -11.58 -23.94 -10.21
CA PRO A 269 -12.25 -25.05 -9.53
C PRO A 269 -13.69 -24.76 -9.10
N LEU A 270 -14.01 -23.49 -8.82
CA LEU A 270 -15.32 -23.06 -8.29
C LEU A 270 -16.19 -22.36 -9.34
N PHE A 271 -15.59 -21.70 -10.33
CA PHE A 271 -16.28 -20.95 -11.38
C PHE A 271 -16.03 -21.58 -12.76
N PRO A 272 -17.06 -21.79 -13.60
CA PRO A 272 -18.44 -21.29 -13.47
C PRO A 272 -19.40 -22.21 -12.70
N HIS A 273 -18.96 -23.37 -12.22
CA HIS A 273 -19.84 -24.42 -11.68
C HIS A 273 -20.73 -23.97 -10.51
N LEU A 274 -20.22 -23.13 -9.61
CA LEU A 274 -20.97 -22.58 -8.48
C LEU A 274 -21.58 -21.19 -8.76
N GLY A 275 -21.58 -20.75 -10.03
CA GLY A 275 -22.09 -19.44 -10.43
C GLY A 275 -21.41 -18.29 -9.68
N PRO A 276 -22.16 -17.27 -9.22
CA PRO A 276 -21.61 -16.13 -8.47
C PRO A 276 -20.86 -16.51 -7.19
N LEU A 277 -21.22 -17.60 -6.51
CA LEU A 277 -20.50 -18.06 -5.32
C LEU A 277 -19.10 -18.55 -5.67
N GLY A 278 -18.91 -19.10 -6.87
CA GLY A 278 -17.60 -19.50 -7.38
C GLY A 278 -16.70 -18.33 -7.75
N ALA A 279 -17.25 -17.11 -7.82
CA ALA A 279 -16.53 -15.87 -8.07
C ALA A 279 -16.12 -15.13 -6.77
N ILE A 280 -16.29 -15.76 -5.60
CA ILE A 280 -15.78 -15.24 -4.31
C ILE A 280 -14.29 -15.63 -4.20
N PRO A 281 -13.38 -14.69 -3.87
CA PRO A 281 -11.95 -14.97 -3.84
C PRO A 281 -11.63 -15.96 -2.74
N MET A 282 -10.79 -16.95 -3.03
CA MET A 282 -10.31 -17.86 -1.99
C MET A 282 -9.36 -17.15 -1.01
N PRO A 283 -9.36 -17.54 0.27
CA PRO A 283 -8.41 -16.98 1.23
C PRO A 283 -6.99 -17.40 0.87
N SER A 284 -6.05 -16.45 0.89
CA SER A 284 -4.62 -16.67 0.62
C SER A 284 -3.80 -15.72 1.47
N LYS A 285 -2.61 -16.09 1.95
CA LYS A 285 -1.71 -15.16 2.66
C LYS A 285 -1.00 -14.21 1.69
N TRP A 286 -1.13 -12.91 1.85
CA TRP A 286 -0.52 -11.94 0.93
C TRP A 286 0.73 -11.27 1.51
N TYR A 287 1.70 -11.02 0.63
CA TYR A 287 2.87 -10.16 0.89
C TYR A 287 2.95 -9.10 -0.19
N ILE A 288 3.11 -7.84 0.20
CA ILE A 288 3.36 -6.70 -0.68
C ILE A 288 4.69 -6.10 -0.25
N GLU A 289 5.74 -6.30 -1.04
CA GLU A 289 7.09 -5.76 -0.78
C GLU A 289 7.40 -4.65 -1.80
N PHE A 290 7.60 -3.44 -1.31
CA PHE A 290 8.09 -2.30 -2.09
C PHE A 290 9.63 -2.32 -2.08
N GLY A 291 10.24 -2.50 -3.24
CA GLY A 291 11.68 -2.57 -3.43
C GLY A 291 12.38 -1.22 -3.38
N GLU A 292 13.70 -1.25 -3.49
CA GLU A 292 14.54 -0.05 -3.53
C GLU A 292 14.17 0.83 -4.75
N PRO A 293 14.07 2.16 -4.59
CA PRO A 293 13.74 3.05 -5.69
C PRO A 293 14.83 3.06 -6.77
N ILE A 294 14.42 2.83 -8.01
CA ILE A 294 15.27 3.03 -9.19
C ILE A 294 15.16 4.50 -9.58
N SER A 295 16.24 5.26 -9.38
CA SER A 295 16.27 6.67 -9.75
C SER A 295 16.24 6.84 -11.26
N THR A 296 15.45 7.81 -11.71
CA THR A 296 15.43 8.25 -13.11
C THR A 296 16.22 9.55 -13.33
N SER A 297 16.81 10.11 -12.27
CA SER A 297 17.49 11.42 -12.32
C SER A 297 18.78 11.44 -13.14
N ALA A 298 19.32 10.29 -13.50
CA ALA A 298 20.53 10.16 -14.31
C ALA A 298 20.25 10.16 -15.82
N PHE A 299 18.97 10.08 -16.21
CA PHE A 299 18.56 10.10 -17.61
C PHE A 299 18.19 11.52 -18.04
N GLU A 300 18.56 11.88 -19.25
CA GLU A 300 18.09 13.09 -19.91
C GLU A 300 16.68 12.85 -20.47
N PRO A 301 15.84 13.89 -20.64
CA PRO A 301 14.50 13.73 -21.19
C PRO A 301 14.45 13.09 -22.58
N GLU A 302 15.53 13.21 -23.35
CA GLU A 302 15.72 12.63 -24.68
C GLU A 302 15.91 11.10 -24.63
N ASP A 303 16.46 10.58 -23.53
CA ASP A 303 16.64 9.13 -23.32
C ASP A 303 15.30 8.40 -23.23
N ALA A 304 14.22 9.11 -22.85
CA ALA A 304 12.87 8.57 -22.81
C ALA A 304 12.35 8.12 -24.19
N ASP A 305 12.99 8.56 -25.26
CA ASP A 305 12.70 8.18 -26.64
C ASP A 305 13.63 7.10 -27.20
N ASP A 306 14.70 6.72 -26.48
CA ASP A 306 15.58 5.61 -26.88
C ASP A 306 14.99 4.24 -26.49
N PRO A 307 14.60 3.40 -27.47
CA PRO A 307 14.01 2.09 -27.18
C PRO A 307 14.95 1.14 -26.45
N MET A 308 16.27 1.26 -26.62
CA MET A 308 17.22 0.36 -25.96
C MET A 308 17.30 0.67 -24.48
N THR A 309 17.48 1.95 -24.12
CA THR A 309 17.49 2.40 -22.72
C THR A 309 16.17 2.08 -22.02
N MET A 310 15.02 2.35 -22.66
CA MET A 310 13.72 1.99 -22.08
C MET A 310 13.58 0.48 -21.87
N PHE A 311 14.13 -0.34 -22.77
CA PHE A 311 14.12 -1.79 -22.63
C PHE A 311 15.00 -2.27 -21.48
N GLU A 312 16.22 -1.74 -21.34
CA GLU A 312 17.16 -2.10 -20.26
C GLU A 312 16.58 -1.80 -18.88
N VAL A 313 16.04 -0.59 -18.67
CA VAL A 313 15.40 -0.22 -17.41
C VAL A 313 14.14 -1.06 -17.18
N THR A 314 13.35 -1.34 -18.22
CA THR A 314 12.18 -2.22 -18.12
C THR A 314 12.58 -3.63 -17.66
N ASP A 315 13.68 -4.17 -18.19
CA ASP A 315 14.16 -5.50 -17.83
C ASP A 315 14.75 -5.53 -16.42
N GLN A 316 15.48 -4.49 -16.00
CA GLN A 316 15.94 -4.31 -14.62
C GLN A 316 14.77 -4.31 -13.62
N VAL A 317 13.71 -3.55 -13.90
CA VAL A 317 12.51 -3.51 -13.06
C VAL A 317 11.85 -4.89 -13.00
N ARG A 318 11.69 -5.54 -14.15
CA ARG A 318 11.10 -6.90 -14.24
C ARG A 318 11.91 -7.92 -13.46
N GLU A 319 13.23 -7.93 -13.61
CA GLU A 319 14.12 -8.84 -12.91
C GLU A 319 14.06 -8.62 -11.40
N THR A 320 14.09 -7.36 -10.95
CA THR A 320 13.98 -7.00 -9.53
C THR A 320 12.69 -7.53 -8.91
N ILE A 321 11.55 -7.37 -9.60
CA ILE A 321 10.26 -7.90 -9.16
C ILE A 321 10.31 -9.44 -9.15
N GLN A 322 10.86 -10.08 -10.19
CA GLN A 322 10.91 -11.54 -10.28
C GLN A 322 11.75 -12.16 -9.16
N GLN A 323 12.92 -11.59 -8.86
CA GLN A 323 13.80 -12.03 -7.79
C GLN A 323 13.12 -11.87 -6.42
N THR A 324 12.44 -10.74 -6.19
CA THR A 324 11.72 -10.47 -4.95
C THR A 324 10.54 -11.43 -4.77
N LEU A 325 9.80 -11.75 -5.83
CA LEU A 325 8.75 -12.79 -5.81
C LEU A 325 9.33 -14.14 -5.36
N TYR A 326 10.46 -14.58 -5.92
CA TYR A 326 11.09 -15.84 -5.52
C TYR A 326 11.57 -15.83 -4.07
N LYS A 327 12.17 -14.72 -3.61
CA LYS A 327 12.59 -14.52 -2.22
C LYS A 327 11.40 -14.62 -1.25
N LEU A 328 10.28 -13.98 -1.57
CA LEU A 328 9.06 -14.02 -0.76
C LEU A 328 8.44 -15.42 -0.74
N LEU A 329 8.40 -16.10 -1.88
CA LEU A 329 7.90 -17.47 -1.97
C LEU A 329 8.75 -18.46 -1.18
N ALA A 330 10.07 -18.30 -1.17
CA ALA A 330 10.98 -19.14 -0.40
C ALA A 330 10.77 -19.03 1.13
N LYS A 331 10.25 -17.89 1.60
CA LYS A 331 9.89 -17.69 3.02
C LYS A 331 8.56 -18.37 3.39
N ARG A 332 7.73 -18.70 2.40
CA ARG A 332 6.35 -19.17 2.57
C ARG A 332 6.32 -20.68 2.80
N ARG A 333 5.62 -21.12 3.85
CA ARG A 333 5.32 -22.52 4.15
C ARG A 333 4.12 -23.02 3.37
N ASN A 334 3.05 -22.22 3.26
CA ASN A 334 1.86 -22.59 2.47
C ASN A 334 1.03 -21.38 2.01
N THR A 335 0.08 -21.64 1.10
CA THR A 335 -0.72 -20.59 0.44
C THR A 335 -1.77 -19.92 1.36
N VAL A 336 -2.11 -20.50 2.50
CA VAL A 336 -3.21 -19.99 3.35
C VAL A 336 -2.66 -19.30 4.60
N LEU A 337 -1.74 -19.95 5.31
CA LEU A 337 -1.24 -19.52 6.61
C LEU A 337 0.01 -18.64 6.51
N GLY A 338 0.70 -18.64 5.37
CA GLY A 338 2.04 -18.05 5.25
C GLY A 338 3.09 -19.12 5.42
#